data_AF-V9LK44-F1
#
_entry.id   AF-V9LK44-F1
#
_cell.length_a   1.000
_cell.length_b   1.000
_cell.length_c   1.000
_cell.angle_alpha   90.00
_cell.angle_beta   90.00
_cell.angle_gamma   90.00
#
_symmetry.space_group_name_H-M   'P 1'
#
loop_
_entity.id
_entity.type
_entity.pdbx_description
1 polymer ?
#
loop_
_entity_poly.entity_id
_entity_poly.type
_entity_poly.pdbx_seq_one_letter_code
_entity_poly.pdbx_strand_id
1 'polypeptide(L)'
;EAIRDMKGRGAPAIAVVGCLSLAVELERERERGASRGKQEMVTFVLDALGFLVTARPTAVNLARAAGELNSFLSLEAARPETSAESLRESLLCRIEAMLEKDVQDNLKIGKHGADHILAGAKGGKVRILTHCNTGSLANAGHGTALGGIRS
;
A
#
# COMPACT_ATOMS: atom_id res chain seq x y z
N GLU A 1 8.30 -0.72 14.07
CA GLU A 1 7.76 -1.31 15.31
C GLU A 1 6.30 -1.74 15.18
N ALA A 2 5.36 -0.84 14.90
CA ALA A 2 3.91 -1.16 14.84
C ALA A 2 3.54 -2.38 13.95
N ILE A 3 4.21 -2.54 12.80
CA ILE A 3 4.04 -3.72 11.91
C ILE A 3 4.52 -5.00 12.60
N ARG A 4 5.70 -4.97 13.25
CA ARG A 4 6.31 -6.11 13.96
C ARG A 4 5.45 -6.53 15.16
N ASP A 5 4.94 -5.55 15.91
CA ASP A 5 4.11 -5.75 17.10
C ASP A 5 2.64 -6.06 16.77
N MET A 6 2.31 -6.21 15.48
CA MET A 6 0.96 -6.52 15.01
C MET A 6 -0.13 -5.54 15.48
N LYS A 7 0.22 -4.26 15.66
CA LYS A 7 -0.73 -3.18 15.94
C LYS A 7 -1.62 -2.89 14.73
N GLY A 8 -1.05 -3.00 13.52
CA GLY A 8 -1.79 -3.11 12.25
C GLY A 8 -1.72 -4.54 11.73
N ARG A 9 -2.86 -5.08 11.26
CA ARG A 9 -2.95 -6.45 10.73
C ARG A 9 -3.54 -6.44 9.32
N GLY A 10 -3.28 -7.52 8.57
CA GLY A 10 -3.70 -7.65 7.17
C GLY A 10 -2.59 -7.26 6.18
N ALA A 11 -2.33 -8.12 5.21
CA ALA A 11 -1.19 -7.96 4.31
C ALA A 11 -1.26 -6.65 3.47
N PRO A 12 -2.42 -6.24 2.93
CA PRO A 12 -2.53 -4.98 2.22
C PRO A 12 -2.35 -3.76 3.13
N ALA A 13 -2.99 -3.76 4.31
CA ALA A 13 -2.84 -2.67 5.28
C ALA A 13 -1.38 -2.48 5.73
N ILE A 14 -0.65 -3.58 5.99
CA ILE A 14 0.77 -3.53 6.37
C ILE A 14 1.62 -2.88 5.26
N ALA A 15 1.36 -3.20 3.99
CA ALA A 15 2.09 -2.61 2.88
C ALA A 15 1.85 -1.10 2.77
N VAL A 16 0.58 -0.69 2.79
CA VAL A 16 0.18 0.72 2.70
C VAL A 16 0.73 1.54 3.87
N VAL A 17 0.62 1.04 5.11
CA VAL A 17 1.16 1.73 6.30
C VAL A 17 2.69 1.86 6.22
N GLY A 18 3.39 0.81 5.76
CA GLY A 18 4.84 0.86 5.57
C GLY A 18 5.25 1.97 4.61
N CYS A 19 4.67 2.00 3.41
CA CYS A 19 4.97 3.02 2.40
C CYS A 19 4.55 4.43 2.83
N LEU A 20 3.38 4.61 3.45
CA LEU A 20 2.94 5.92 3.95
C LEU A 20 3.85 6.43 5.08
N SER A 21 4.39 5.55 5.93
CA SER A 21 5.34 5.97 6.97
C SER A 21 6.61 6.58 6.39
N LEU A 22 7.07 6.08 5.25
CA LEU A 22 8.19 6.67 4.50
C LEU A 22 7.81 8.02 3.90
N ALA A 23 6.62 8.15 3.31
CA ALA A 23 6.13 9.42 2.77
C ALA A 23 6.07 10.52 3.85
N VAL A 24 5.56 10.17 5.04
CA VAL A 24 5.53 11.10 6.19
C VAL A 24 6.93 11.51 6.63
N GLU A 25 7.92 10.61 6.61
CA GLU A 25 9.29 10.96 6.96
C GLU A 25 9.91 11.93 5.95
N LEU A 26 9.70 11.68 4.64
CA LEU A 26 10.18 12.56 3.58
C LEU A 26 9.58 13.98 3.66
N GLU A 27 8.29 14.09 3.98
CA GLU A 27 7.64 15.39 4.19
C GLU A 27 8.14 16.09 5.45
N ARG A 28 8.34 15.37 6.56
CA ARG A 28 8.90 15.96 7.80
C ARG A 28 10.31 16.52 7.60
N GLU A 29 11.12 15.84 6.79
CA GLU A 29 12.46 16.34 6.48
C GLU A 29 12.42 17.60 5.63
N ARG A 30 11.50 17.66 4.66
CA ARG A 30 11.22 18.86 3.88
C ARG A 30 10.77 20.03 4.78
N GLU A 31 9.85 19.80 5.70
CA GLU A 31 9.39 20.80 6.68
C GLU A 31 10.51 21.35 7.56
N ARG A 32 11.51 20.51 7.88
CA ARG A 32 12.70 20.90 8.66
C ARG A 32 13.76 21.63 7.83
N GLY A 33 13.52 21.83 6.54
CA GLY A 33 14.49 22.41 5.61
C GLY A 33 15.66 21.49 5.27
N ALA A 34 15.58 20.20 5.58
CA ALA A 34 16.57 19.23 5.17
C ALA A 34 16.43 18.96 3.67
N SER A 35 17.54 19.06 2.93
CA SER A 35 17.58 18.77 1.50
C SER A 35 18.60 17.67 1.26
N ARG A 36 18.15 16.61 0.58
CA ARG A 36 19.03 15.56 0.07
C ARG A 36 19.33 15.80 -1.40
N GLY A 37 20.55 15.46 -1.81
CA GLY A 37 20.82 15.27 -3.22
C GLY A 37 19.95 14.15 -3.81
N LYS A 38 19.74 14.16 -5.13
CA LYS A 38 18.94 13.13 -5.82
C LYS A 38 19.40 11.71 -5.47
N GLN A 39 20.71 11.46 -5.51
CA GLN A 39 21.27 10.14 -5.24
C GLN A 39 21.13 9.73 -3.76
N GLU A 40 21.34 10.66 -2.83
CA GLU A 40 21.16 10.41 -1.40
C GLU A 40 19.71 10.06 -1.07
N MET A 41 18.76 10.73 -1.73
CA MET A 41 17.34 10.42 -1.57
C MET A 41 16.99 9.03 -2.08
N VAL A 42 17.54 8.62 -3.24
CA VAL A 42 17.36 7.26 -3.75
C VAL A 42 17.90 6.26 -2.73
N THR A 43 19.14 6.42 -2.27
CA THR A 43 19.75 5.51 -1.29
C THR A 43 18.92 5.43 -0.01
N PHE A 44 18.52 6.58 0.55
CA PHE A 44 17.69 6.63 1.75
C PHE A 44 16.37 5.86 1.58
N VAL A 45 15.67 6.05 0.46
CA VAL A 45 14.40 5.37 0.22
C VAL A 45 14.61 3.86 0.04
N LEU A 46 15.62 3.44 -0.71
CA LEU A 46 15.91 2.02 -0.91
C LEU A 46 16.23 1.32 0.43
N ASP A 47 17.03 1.97 1.28
CA ASP A 47 17.37 1.45 2.60
C ASP A 47 16.13 1.37 3.52
N ALA A 48 15.29 2.41 3.50
CA ALA A 48 14.06 2.45 4.29
C ALA A 48 13.08 1.35 3.85
N LEU A 49 12.89 1.16 2.54
CA LEU A 49 12.04 0.09 1.99
C LEU A 49 12.62 -1.29 2.33
N GLY A 50 13.93 -1.48 2.20
CA GLY A 50 14.62 -2.70 2.61
C GLY A 50 14.39 -3.03 4.07
N PHE A 51 14.54 -2.04 4.96
CA PHE A 51 14.26 -2.19 6.39
C PHE A 51 12.79 -2.52 6.66
N LEU A 52 11.84 -1.84 6.02
CA LEU A 52 10.40 -2.09 6.18
C LEU A 52 10.04 -3.54 5.82
N VAL A 53 10.61 -4.08 4.73
CA VAL A 53 10.37 -5.48 4.32
C VAL A 53 10.80 -6.47 5.41
N THR A 54 11.84 -6.17 6.20
CA THR A 54 12.26 -7.03 7.32
C THR A 54 11.25 -7.07 8.48
N ALA A 55 10.31 -6.12 8.57
CA ALA A 55 9.40 -6.01 9.70
C ALA A 55 8.48 -7.23 9.84
N ARG A 56 8.03 -7.82 8.71
CA ARG A 56 7.31 -9.09 8.64
C ARG A 56 7.58 -9.79 7.29
N PRO A 57 8.59 -10.67 7.19
CA PRO A 57 9.04 -11.25 5.92
C PRO A 57 8.00 -12.07 5.15
N THR A 58 6.95 -12.56 5.83
CA THR A 58 5.85 -13.30 5.19
C THR A 58 4.81 -12.40 4.52
N ALA A 59 4.87 -11.08 4.73
CA ALA A 59 3.94 -10.13 4.13
C ALA A 59 4.38 -9.76 2.71
N VAL A 60 4.10 -10.67 1.76
CA VAL A 60 4.45 -10.51 0.33
C VAL A 60 3.95 -9.20 -0.29
N ASN A 61 2.86 -8.62 0.21
CA ASN A 61 2.36 -7.32 -0.23
C ASN A 61 3.36 -6.19 0.02
N LEU A 62 4.05 -6.18 1.16
CA LEU A 62 5.04 -5.14 1.48
C LEU A 62 6.30 -5.31 0.62
N ALA A 63 6.76 -6.55 0.43
CA ALA A 63 7.89 -6.83 -0.46
C ALA A 63 7.59 -6.42 -1.92
N ARG A 64 6.36 -6.69 -2.39
CA ARG A 64 5.91 -6.27 -3.73
C ARG A 64 5.86 -4.75 -3.86
N ALA A 65 5.23 -4.06 -2.90
CA ALA A 65 5.16 -2.61 -2.85
C ALA A 65 6.55 -1.96 -2.87
N ALA A 66 7.47 -2.48 -2.05
CA ALA A 66 8.87 -2.03 -2.04
C ALA A 66 9.54 -2.25 -3.40
N GLY A 67 9.34 -3.41 -4.04
CA GLY A 67 9.85 -3.69 -5.37
C GLY A 67 9.33 -2.71 -6.43
N GLU A 68 8.02 -2.43 -6.43
CA GLU A 68 7.40 -1.47 -7.35
C GLU A 68 7.93 -0.04 -7.17
N LEU A 69 8.08 0.41 -5.92
CA LEU A 69 8.65 1.72 -5.61
C LEU A 69 10.15 1.80 -5.96
N ASN A 70 10.92 0.73 -5.73
CA ASN A 70 12.32 0.65 -6.11
C ASN A 70 12.48 0.79 -7.63
N SER A 71 11.72 0.02 -8.41
CA SER A 71 11.75 0.10 -9.87
C SER A 71 11.34 1.49 -10.37
N PHE A 72 10.31 2.08 -9.77
CA PHE A 72 9.87 3.44 -10.08
C PHE A 72 11.00 4.46 -9.82
N LEU A 73 11.63 4.40 -8.63
CA LEU A 73 12.72 5.31 -8.26
C LEU A 73 13.93 5.18 -9.17
N SER A 74 14.33 3.95 -9.52
CA SER A 74 15.45 3.74 -10.44
C SER A 74 15.18 4.36 -11.81
N LEU A 75 13.95 4.25 -12.33
CA LEU A 75 13.56 4.82 -13.61
C LEU A 75 13.49 6.35 -13.57
N GLU A 76 12.85 6.92 -12.54
CA GLU A 76 12.70 8.38 -12.42
C GLU A 76 14.03 9.08 -12.12
N ALA A 77 14.90 8.48 -11.30
CA ALA A 77 16.20 9.07 -10.96
C ALA A 77 17.18 9.08 -12.14
N ALA A 78 17.06 8.11 -13.06
CA ALA A 78 17.89 8.01 -14.26
C ALA A 78 17.63 9.12 -15.28
N ARG A 79 16.49 9.81 -15.18
CA ARG A 79 16.17 10.96 -16.03
C ARG A 79 17.04 12.17 -15.67
N PRO A 80 17.74 12.79 -16.64
CA PRO A 80 18.60 13.95 -16.40
C PRO A 80 17.85 15.17 -15.83
N GLU A 81 16.61 15.38 -16.28
CA GLU A 81 15.75 16.50 -15.90
C GLU A 81 15.11 16.35 -14.52
N THR A 82 15.13 15.15 -13.95
CA THR A 82 14.57 14.90 -12.63
C THR A 82 15.46 15.52 -11.56
N SER A 83 14.89 16.48 -10.83
CA SER A 83 15.50 17.09 -9.64
C SER A 83 15.22 16.24 -8.40
N ALA A 84 15.90 16.54 -7.29
CA ALA A 84 15.59 15.88 -6.02
C ALA A 84 14.16 16.20 -5.54
N GLU A 85 13.68 17.42 -5.77
CA GLU A 85 12.32 17.80 -5.38
C GLU A 85 11.28 17.06 -6.21
N SER A 86 11.42 17.07 -7.55
CA SER A 86 10.44 16.43 -8.43
C SER A 86 10.41 14.91 -8.25
N LEU A 87 11.55 14.30 -7.94
CA LEU A 87 11.61 12.88 -7.57
C LEU A 87 10.88 12.60 -6.26
N ARG A 88 11.01 13.47 -5.26
CA ARG A 88 10.28 13.36 -3.99
C ARG A 88 8.78 13.45 -4.23
N GLU A 89 8.32 14.50 -4.89
CA GLU A 89 6.90 14.72 -5.19
C GLU A 89 6.31 13.54 -5.97
N SER A 90 7.02 13.05 -6.98
CA SER A 90 6.56 11.91 -7.78
C SER A 90 6.48 10.62 -6.96
N LEU A 91 7.41 10.41 -6.02
CA LEU A 91 7.38 9.28 -5.09
C LEU A 91 6.20 9.38 -4.10
N LEU A 92 5.96 10.57 -3.53
CA LEU A 92 4.84 10.80 -2.62
C LEU A 92 3.51 10.54 -3.31
N CYS A 93 3.29 11.13 -4.48
CA CYS A 93 2.11 10.88 -5.32
C CYS A 93 1.93 9.39 -5.60
N ARG A 94 3.01 8.66 -5.87
CA ARG A 94 2.96 7.22 -6.13
C ARG A 94 2.53 6.44 -4.89
N ILE A 95 3.07 6.77 -3.72
CA ILE A 95 2.72 6.14 -2.44
C ILE A 95 1.26 6.42 -2.08
N GLU A 96 0.79 7.66 -2.22
CA GLU A 96 -0.60 8.03 -1.97
C GLU A 96 -1.57 7.31 -2.92
N ALA A 97 -1.20 7.19 -4.20
CA ALA A 97 -1.99 6.45 -5.18
C ALA A 97 -2.12 4.96 -4.82
N MET A 98 -1.18 4.36 -4.07
CA MET A 98 -1.32 2.98 -3.60
C MET A 98 -2.45 2.82 -2.58
N LEU A 99 -2.63 3.80 -1.69
CA LEU A 99 -3.73 3.80 -0.73
C LEU A 99 -5.08 3.84 -1.46
N GLU A 100 -5.25 4.81 -2.35
CA GLU A 100 -6.49 4.97 -3.12
C GLU A 100 -6.76 3.73 -3.97
N LYS A 101 -5.73 3.21 -4.64
CA LYS A 101 -5.85 2.00 -5.45
C LYS A 101 -6.31 0.79 -4.62
N ASP A 102 -5.77 0.58 -3.41
CA ASP A 102 -6.20 -0.54 -2.55
C ASP A 102 -7.68 -0.40 -2.16
N VAL A 103 -8.15 0.81 -1.83
CA VAL A 103 -9.57 1.08 -1.55
C VAL A 103 -10.45 0.77 -2.77
N GLN A 104 -10.07 1.27 -3.96
CA GLN A 104 -10.83 1.04 -5.19
C GLN A 104 -10.86 -0.43 -5.61
N ASP A 105 -9.74 -1.13 -5.47
CA ASP A 105 -9.67 -2.55 -5.77
C ASP A 105 -10.53 -3.36 -4.79
N ASN A 106 -10.54 -3.02 -3.50
CA ASN A 106 -11.42 -3.66 -2.51
C ASN A 106 -12.90 -3.46 -2.83
N LEU A 107 -13.30 -2.25 -3.25
CA LEU A 107 -14.68 -1.97 -3.69
C LEU A 107 -15.06 -2.80 -4.93
N LYS A 108 -14.16 -2.90 -5.91
CA LYS A 108 -14.37 -3.73 -7.12
C LYS A 108 -14.45 -5.21 -6.78
N ILE A 109 -13.58 -5.71 -5.91
CA ILE A 109 -13.63 -7.10 -5.41
C ILE A 109 -14.99 -7.36 -4.76
N GLY A 110 -15.46 -6.45 -3.91
CA GLY A 110 -16.77 -6.55 -3.27
C GLY A 110 -17.90 -6.67 -4.29
N LYS A 111 -17.97 -5.71 -5.22
CA LYS A 111 -18.97 -5.68 -6.30
C LYS A 111 -18.93 -6.94 -7.16
N HIS A 112 -17.77 -7.27 -7.74
CA HIS A 112 -17.65 -8.42 -8.63
C HIS A 112 -17.94 -9.75 -7.90
N GLY A 113 -17.52 -9.87 -6.64
CA GLY A 113 -17.81 -11.04 -5.81
C GLY A 113 -19.30 -11.19 -5.52
N ALA A 114 -19.97 -10.12 -5.12
CA ALA A 114 -21.41 -10.11 -4.84
C ALA A 114 -22.23 -10.43 -6.11
N ASP A 115 -21.93 -9.74 -7.21
CA ASP A 115 -22.60 -9.95 -8.51
C ASP A 115 -22.49 -11.43 -8.95
N HIS A 116 -21.31 -12.02 -8.82
CA HIS A 116 -21.07 -13.41 -9.19
C HIS A 116 -21.83 -14.41 -8.28
N ILE A 117 -21.79 -14.20 -6.96
CA ILE A 117 -22.50 -15.06 -5.99
C ILE A 117 -24.01 -15.00 -6.22
N LEU A 118 -24.57 -13.80 -6.43
CA LEU A 118 -26.00 -13.61 -6.64
C LEU A 118 -26.47 -14.18 -7.98
N ALA A 119 -25.66 -14.07 -9.04
CA ALA A 119 -25.96 -14.69 -10.33
C ALA A 119 -26.02 -16.23 -10.24
N GLY A 120 -25.23 -16.85 -9.36
CA GLY A 120 -25.26 -18.30 -9.11
C GLY A 120 -26.34 -18.76 -8.13
N ALA A 121 -26.99 -17.84 -7.41
CA ALA A 121 -28.04 -18.17 -6.46
C ALA A 121 -29.38 -18.40 -7.18
N LYS A 122 -30.22 -19.30 -6.65
CA LYS A 122 -31.57 -19.59 -7.18
C LYS A 122 -32.60 -18.48 -6.86
N GLY A 123 -32.14 -17.23 -6.76
CA GLY A 123 -32.89 -16.08 -6.26
C GLY A 123 -32.98 -16.04 -4.73
N GLY A 124 -33.27 -14.84 -4.20
CA GLY A 124 -33.43 -14.61 -2.76
C GLY A 124 -32.12 -14.34 -2.01
N LYS A 125 -32.18 -14.39 -0.68
CA LYS A 125 -31.04 -14.09 0.20
C LYS A 125 -30.03 -15.23 0.21
N VAL A 126 -28.75 -14.89 0.17
CA VAL A 126 -27.63 -15.82 0.36
C VAL A 126 -27.15 -15.81 1.82
N ARG A 127 -26.64 -16.94 2.30
CA ARG A 127 -25.94 -17.03 3.58
C ARG A 127 -24.47 -17.28 3.31
N ILE A 128 -23.60 -16.42 3.81
CA ILE A 128 -22.16 -16.48 3.58
C ILE A 128 -21.47 -16.90 4.88
N LEU A 129 -20.58 -17.89 4.77
CA LEU A 129 -19.61 -18.22 5.81
C LEU A 129 -18.26 -17.62 5.42
N THR A 130 -17.62 -16.92 6.35
CA THR A 130 -16.29 -16.33 6.16
C THR A 130 -15.34 -16.79 7.26
N HIS A 131 -14.04 -16.59 7.06
CA HIS A 131 -13.00 -17.00 7.99
C HIS A 131 -11.96 -15.89 8.15
N CYS A 132 -11.43 -15.73 9.37
CA CYS A 132 -10.55 -14.62 9.77
C CYS A 132 -11.22 -13.23 9.61
N ASN A 133 -10.40 -12.18 9.59
CA ASN A 133 -10.84 -10.82 9.29
C ASN A 133 -10.27 -10.36 7.94
N THR A 134 -11.16 -10.02 7.03
CA THR A 134 -10.85 -9.51 5.68
C THR A 134 -11.52 -8.16 5.41
N GLY A 135 -11.98 -7.49 6.48
CA GLY A 135 -12.63 -6.18 6.40
C GLY A 135 -11.65 -5.00 6.35
N SER A 136 -12.16 -3.83 6.73
CA SER A 136 -11.40 -2.57 6.84
C SER A 136 -10.28 -2.61 7.89
N LEU A 137 -10.34 -3.55 8.84
CA LEU A 137 -9.25 -3.77 9.80
C LEU A 137 -8.07 -4.56 9.21
N ALA A 138 -8.20 -5.09 7.98
CA ALA A 138 -7.17 -5.89 7.31
C ALA A 138 -6.67 -5.29 5.98
N ASN A 139 -7.28 -4.21 5.51
CA ASN A 139 -7.01 -3.58 4.21
C ASN A 139 -7.06 -2.06 4.36
N ALA A 140 -6.72 -1.29 3.32
CA ALA A 140 -6.82 0.17 3.36
C ALA A 140 -8.26 0.67 3.62
N GLY A 141 -9.25 -0.09 3.17
CA GLY A 141 -10.66 0.22 3.35
C GLY A 141 -11.54 -0.86 2.72
N HIS A 142 -12.82 -0.88 3.08
CA HIS A 142 -13.86 -1.80 2.60
C HIS A 142 -13.61 -3.31 2.82
N GLY A 143 -12.46 -3.85 2.41
CA GLY A 143 -12.07 -5.24 2.58
C GLY A 143 -12.31 -6.10 1.34
N THR A 144 -11.89 -7.36 1.42
CA THR A 144 -11.97 -8.33 0.32
C THR A 144 -13.20 -9.23 0.50
N ALA A 145 -13.08 -10.38 1.17
CA ALA A 145 -14.22 -11.27 1.37
C ALA A 145 -15.34 -10.60 2.20
N LEU A 146 -14.98 -9.84 3.25
CA LEU A 146 -15.95 -9.04 3.99
C LEU A 146 -16.47 -7.84 3.18
N GLY A 147 -15.73 -7.36 2.17
CA GLY A 147 -16.20 -6.38 1.19
C GLY A 147 -17.31 -6.95 0.30
N GLY A 148 -17.17 -8.21 -0.14
CA GLY A 148 -18.23 -8.92 -0.85
C GLY A 148 -19.48 -9.15 0.01
N ILE A 149 -19.33 -9.35 1.33
CA ILE A 149 -20.47 -9.45 2.26
C ILE A 149 -21.17 -8.08 2.47
N ARG A 150 -20.44 -6.97 2.27
CA ARG A 150 -20.95 -5.60 2.40
C ARG A 150 -21.64 -5.08 1.14
N SER A 151 -21.38 -5.71 -0.01
CA SER A 151 -21.86 -5.32 -1.34
C SER A 151 -23.15 -6.05 -1.69
#